data_AF-K4KB42-F1
#
_entry.id   AF-K4KB42-F1
#
_cell.length_a   1.000
_cell.length_b   1.000
_cell.length_c   1.000
_cell.angle_alpha   90.00
_cell.angle_beta   90.00
_cell.angle_gamma   90.00
#
_symmetry.space_group_name_H-M   'P 1'
#
loop_
_entity.id
_entity.type
_entity.pdbx_description
1 polymer ?
#
loop_
_entity_poly.entity_id
_entity_poly.type
_entity_poly.pdbx_seq_one_letter_code
_entity_poly.pdbx_strand_id
1 'polypeptide(L)' 'GDDCVAVKSGKIYMGRKYKTPSENILIRQCLMENGHGAVTIGSEMAGGVRGLKVEECIFRNTDRGIRIKT' A
#
# COMPACT_ATOMS: atom_id res chain seq x y z
N GLY A 1 5.41 12.80 -8.50
CA GLY A 1 4.75 11.48 -8.64
C GLY A 1 3.65 11.38 -7.60
N ASP A 2 3.15 10.17 -7.32
CA ASP A 2 2.24 9.91 -6.19
C ASP A 2 2.90 8.90 -5.23
N ASP A 3 2.17 7.91 -4.72
CA ASP A 3 2.72 6.81 -3.91
C ASP A 3 3.65 5.90 -4.75
N CYS A 4 4.78 5.44 -4.17
CA CYS A 4 5.70 4.52 -4.84
C CYS A 4 5.12 3.10 -4.95
N VAL A 5 4.62 2.55 -3.84
CA VAL A 5 3.86 1.30 -3.81
C VAL A 5 2.51 1.53 -3.13
N ALA A 6 1.42 1.33 -3.86
CA ALA A 6 0.05 1.48 -3.34
C ALA A 6 -0.67 0.13 -3.27
N VAL A 7 -0.96 -0.36 -2.07
CA VAL A 7 -1.72 -1.59 -1.81
C VAL A 7 -3.21 -1.25 -1.67
N LYS A 8 -4.05 -1.86 -2.51
CA LYS A 8 -5.49 -1.59 -2.60
C LYS A 8 -6.29 -2.87 -2.73
N SER A 9 -7.51 -2.89 -2.19
CA SER A 9 -8.45 -4.02 -2.25
C SER A 9 -9.86 -3.59 -2.66
N GLY A 10 -9.93 -2.56 -3.52
CA GLY A 10 -11.15 -2.15 -4.21
C GLY A 10 -11.97 -1.10 -3.47
N LYS A 11 -12.83 -0.43 -4.25
CA LYS A 11 -13.81 0.55 -3.74
C LYS A 11 -14.91 -0.16 -2.96
N ILE A 12 -15.67 0.60 -2.17
CA ILE A 12 -16.70 0.06 -1.27
C ILE A 12 -17.67 -0.92 -1.92
N TYR A 13 -18.13 -0.67 -3.14
CA TYR A 13 -19.04 -1.58 -3.86
C TYR A 13 -18.37 -2.89 -4.27
N MET A 14 -17.07 -2.85 -4.60
CA MET A 14 -16.28 -4.05 -4.90
C MET A 14 -16.00 -4.84 -3.62
N GLY A 15 -15.60 -4.17 -2.54
CA GLY A 15 -15.38 -4.81 -1.24
C GLY A 15 -16.64 -5.52 -0.73
N ARG A 16 -17.82 -4.89 -0.88
CA ARG A 16 -19.11 -5.51 -0.54
C ARG A 16 -19.44 -6.74 -1.39
N LYS A 17 -19.14 -6.69 -2.70
CA LYS A 17 -19.48 -7.76 -3.66
C LYS A 17 -18.50 -8.94 -3.59
N TYR A 18 -17.21 -8.65 -3.70
CA TYR A 18 -16.17 -9.66 -3.90
C TYR A 18 -15.52 -10.10 -2.59
N LYS A 19 -15.50 -9.24 -1.56
CA LYS A 19 -14.94 -9.53 -0.23
C LYS A 19 -13.52 -10.12 -0.30
N THR A 20 -12.74 -9.64 -1.26
CA THR A 20 -11.40 -10.17 -1.56
C THR A 20 -10.34 -9.20 -1.02
N PRO A 21 -9.62 -9.57 0.05
CA PRO A 21 -8.55 -8.73 0.58
C PRO A 21 -7.29 -8.81 -0.29
N SER A 22 -6.45 -7.78 -0.20
CA SER A 22 -5.03 -7.93 -0.55
C SER A 22 -4.30 -8.52 0.65
N GLU A 23 -3.69 -9.69 0.47
CA GLU A 23 -3.12 -10.43 1.58
C GLU A 23 -1.78 -11.10 1.30
N ASN A 24 -0.98 -11.26 2.36
CA ASN A 24 0.30 -11.98 2.34
C ASN A 24 1.29 -11.39 1.31
N ILE A 25 1.50 -10.08 1.37
CA ILE A 25 2.36 -9.32 0.46
C ILE A 25 3.68 -9.00 1.16
N LEU A 26 4.81 -9.29 0.49
CA LEU A 26 6.15 -8.91 0.91
C LEU A 26 6.72 -7.85 -0.05
N ILE A 27 7.08 -6.68 0.48
CA ILE A 27 7.83 -5.63 -0.22
C ILE A 27 9.22 -5.61 0.39
N ARG A 28 10.26 -5.95 -0.39
CA ARG A 28 11.63 -5.99 0.12
C ARG A 28 12.67 -5.47 -0.85
N GLN A 29 13.79 -4.99 -0.31
CA GLN A 29 15.01 -4.66 -1.08
C GLN A 29 14.77 -3.65 -2.19
N CYS A 30 13.90 -2.67 -1.92
CA CYS A 30 13.53 -1.62 -2.87
C CYS A 30 14.13 -0.26 -2.45
N LEU A 31 14.60 0.50 -3.43
CA LEU A 31 14.85 1.94 -3.29
C LEU A 31 13.61 2.70 -3.77
N MET A 32 12.97 3.42 -2.87
CA MET A 32 11.85 4.32 -3.17
C MET A 32 12.38 5.74 -3.04
N GLU A 33 12.73 6.35 -4.18
CA GLU A 33 13.60 7.54 -4.21
C GLU A 33 12.85 8.88 -4.16
N ASN A 34 11.60 8.95 -4.64
CA ASN A 34 10.74 10.12 -4.54
C ASN A 34 9.26 9.68 -4.63
N GLY A 35 8.38 10.25 -3.78
CA GLY A 35 6.94 9.95 -3.81
C GLY A 35 6.17 10.48 -2.61
N HIS A 36 4.84 10.63 -2.74
CA HIS A 36 3.94 11.08 -1.67
C HIS A 36 3.80 10.06 -0.51
N GLY A 37 4.20 8.81 -0.76
CA GLY A 37 4.27 7.72 0.20
C GLY A 37 5.14 6.60 -0.34
N ALA A 38 6.11 6.10 0.43
CA ALA A 38 6.95 4.99 0.00
C ALA A 38 6.11 3.71 -0.11
N VAL A 39 5.42 3.35 0.98
CA VAL A 39 4.39 2.31 0.97
C VAL A 39 3.07 2.88 1.48
N THR A 40 2.05 2.84 0.64
CA THR A 40 0.73 3.36 0.94
C THR A 40 -0.31 2.24 0.90
N ILE A 41 -1.18 2.20 1.91
CA ILE A 41 -2.33 1.30 1.98
C ILE A 41 -3.58 2.14 1.75
N GLY A 42 -4.36 1.82 0.70
CA GLY A 42 -5.59 2.51 0.34
C GLY A 42 -5.42 3.67 -0.66
N SER A 43 -6.39 4.58 -0.80
CA SER A 43 -7.66 4.68 -0.06
C SER A 43 -8.67 3.58 -0.38
N GLU A 44 -8.61 2.98 -1.57
CA GLU A 44 -9.52 1.91 -1.97
C GLU A 44 -9.14 0.57 -1.32
N MET A 45 -9.44 0.42 -0.04
CA MET A 45 -9.10 -0.77 0.76
C MET A 45 -10.31 -1.52 1.32
N ALA A 46 -11.50 -1.35 0.71
CA ALA A 46 -12.76 -1.85 1.26
C ALA A 46 -12.85 -3.40 1.31
N GLY A 47 -12.06 -4.12 0.53
CA GLY A 47 -11.92 -5.57 0.62
C GLY A 47 -11.04 -6.04 1.79
N GLY A 48 -10.34 -5.11 2.47
CA GLY A 48 -9.37 -5.37 3.52
C GLY A 48 -7.92 -5.51 3.01
N VAL A 49 -6.95 -5.26 3.89
CA VAL A 49 -5.53 -5.51 3.63
C VAL A 49 -4.94 -6.18 4.88
N ARG A 50 -4.30 -7.35 4.72
CA ARG A 50 -3.76 -8.12 5.86
C ARG A 50 -2.45 -8.84 5.52
N GLY A 51 -1.54 -9.00 6.48
CA GLY A 51 -0.26 -9.70 6.22
C GLY A 51 0.64 -8.98 5.21
N LEU A 52 0.75 -7.65 5.32
CA LEU A 52 1.71 -6.86 4.55
C LEU A 52 3.01 -6.73 5.35
N LYS A 53 4.13 -7.19 4.79
CA LYS A 53 5.47 -7.05 5.36
C LYS A 53 6.32 -6.16 4.46
N VAL A 54 7.01 -5.19 5.04
CA VAL A 54 7.95 -4.31 4.33
C VAL A 54 9.29 -4.37 5.05
N GLU A 55 10.34 -4.83 4.37
CA GLU A 55 11.66 -5.01 5.00
C GLU A 55 12.82 -4.71 4.05
N GLU A 56 13.97 -4.32 4.60
CA GLU A 56 15.20 -4.05 3.81
C GLU A 56 15.00 -3.01 2.69
N CYS A 57 14.09 -2.06 2.85
CA CYS A 57 13.85 -1.00 1.88
C CYS A 57 14.54 0.30 2.29
N ILE A 58 14.96 1.08 1.30
CA ILE A 58 15.46 2.45 1.49
C ILE A 58 14.39 3.41 0.98
N PHE A 59 13.85 4.22 1.88
CA PHE A 59 12.95 5.31 1.53
C PHE A 59 13.78 6.60 1.54
N ARG A 60 14.01 7.18 0.36
CA ARG A 60 14.77 8.41 0.18
C ARG A 60 13.79 9.46 -0.34
N ASN A 61 13.85 10.68 0.21
CA ASN A 61 13.07 11.85 -0.24
C ASN A 61 11.55 11.61 -0.47
N THR A 62 10.94 10.61 0.16
CA THR A 62 9.48 10.42 0.14
C THR A 62 8.83 11.28 1.22
N ASP A 63 7.68 11.87 0.95
CA ASP A 63 6.95 12.69 1.95
C ASP A 63 6.59 11.89 3.21
N ARG A 64 6.29 10.59 3.03
CA ARG A 64 5.89 9.65 4.09
C ARG A 64 6.51 8.29 3.80
N GLY A 65 7.10 7.64 4.81
CA GLY A 65 7.58 6.27 4.67
C GLY A 65 6.43 5.27 4.52
N ILE A 66 5.50 5.27 5.48
CA ILE A 66 4.28 4.46 5.44
C ILE A 66 3.06 5.39 5.53
N ARG A 67 2.06 5.17 4.69
CA ARG A 67 0.82 5.97 4.68
C ARG A 67 -0.41 5.07 4.62
N ILE A 68 -1.40 5.31 5.47
CA ILE A 68 -2.68 4.60 5.46
C ILE A 68 -3.80 5.59 5.13
N LYS A 69 -4.60 5.28 4.11
CA LYS A 69 -5.76 6.04 3.64
C LYS A 69 -6.96 5.08 3.58
N THR A 70 -8.16 5.57 3.84
CA THR A 70 -9.41 4.80 3.68
C THR A 70 -10.49 5.63 3.02
#